data_AF-A0A6J6L2X2-F1
#
_entry.id   AF-A0A6J6L2X2-F1
#
_cell.length_a   1.000
_cell.length_b   1.000
_cell.length_c   1.000
_cell.angle_alpha   90.00
_cell.angle_beta   90.00
_cell.angle_gamma   90.00
#
_symmetry.space_group_name_H-M   'P 1'
#
loop_
_entity.id
_entity.type
_entity.pdbx_description
1 polymer ?
#
loop_
_entity_poly.entity_id
_entity_poly.type
_entity_poly.pdbx_seq_one_letter_code
_entity_poly.pdbx_strand_id
1 'polypeptide(L)'
;MPAYLTPLLIGLFTGITIGYLLSALKFKNSSGDQALLKDYKSQLDAERSKTEGAIKLNAELVAMKESVNKLSEQSNEANRIRTEAEAKLNTTISEMRRASESIFDETKKIAGALSNTQTRGKFGEAQLELLLEGAGLRQGHEYTSQRSTTDSDSTGIPDVTVNMPGGSLLFIDSKFPFDRFLDAFATQDQSERDEFLQQHSKDLLKHVEALAKRGYHKSQGSPDFVVLFVPFETLLSEALRLDPMLLEKAFKAGVTIATPTSMMALLRTIGYIFSRNKLAENADEIQKVASTFLKNITLLHTKIVAVGKAISSTSKAYEDLVPTAEKTVLAPARRIHNLGVAGDKDKLAIAYPEAPGAVRELKSAELDGGDDYIDAEEVEE
;
A
#
# COMPACT_ATOMS: atom_id res chain seq x y z
N MET A 1 -82.26 -32.14 75.21
CA MET A 1 -81.07 -32.73 74.54
C MET A 1 -80.61 -31.77 73.46
N PRO A 2 -79.30 -31.48 73.34
CA PRO A 2 -78.73 -30.28 73.98
C PRO A 2 -78.50 -29.10 73.03
N ALA A 3 -78.69 -27.89 73.55
CA ALA A 3 -78.75 -26.60 72.85
C ALA A 3 -77.39 -25.92 72.58
N TYR A 4 -76.30 -26.70 72.51
CA TYR A 4 -74.92 -26.15 72.40
C TYR A 4 -74.26 -26.35 71.03
N LEU A 5 -74.90 -27.06 70.09
CA LEU A 5 -74.33 -27.35 68.76
C LEU A 5 -74.49 -26.19 67.76
N THR A 6 -75.50 -25.34 67.92
CA THR A 6 -75.80 -24.24 66.98
C THR A 6 -74.83 -23.05 67.06
N PRO A 7 -74.37 -22.56 68.24
CA PRO A 7 -73.44 -21.42 68.27
C PRO A 7 -72.03 -21.79 67.78
N LEU A 8 -71.60 -23.06 67.94
CA LEU A 8 -70.26 -23.51 67.57
C LEU A 8 -70.06 -23.60 66.04
N LEU A 9 -71.10 -24.04 65.31
CA LEU A 9 -71.08 -24.07 63.84
C LEU A 9 -71.07 -22.67 63.22
N ILE A 10 -71.78 -21.71 63.83
CA ILE A 10 -71.81 -20.31 63.36
C ILE A 10 -70.44 -19.64 63.58
N GLY A 11 -69.78 -19.90 64.72
CA GLY A 11 -68.43 -19.44 65.01
C GLY A 11 -67.36 -19.97 64.03
N LEU A 12 -67.46 -21.25 63.65
CA LEU A 12 -66.52 -21.85 62.70
C LEU A 12 -66.69 -21.26 61.28
N PHE A 13 -67.93 -21.07 60.83
CA PHE A 13 -68.21 -20.53 59.49
C PHE A 13 -67.76 -19.06 59.37
N THR A 14 -67.98 -18.26 60.42
CA THR A 14 -67.52 -16.87 60.48
C THR A 14 -65.99 -16.77 60.53
N GLY A 15 -65.32 -17.63 61.28
CA GLY A 15 -63.86 -17.69 61.29
C GLY A 15 -63.24 -18.05 59.93
N ILE A 16 -63.78 -19.05 59.24
CA ILE A 16 -63.27 -19.49 57.92
C ILE A 16 -63.50 -18.41 56.85
N THR A 17 -64.66 -17.76 56.87
CA THR A 17 -64.98 -16.68 55.92
C THR A 17 -64.10 -15.46 56.13
N ILE A 18 -63.84 -15.05 57.38
CA ILE A 18 -62.94 -13.93 57.69
C ILE A 18 -61.49 -14.28 57.32
N GLY A 19 -61.04 -15.50 57.62
CA GLY A 19 -59.70 -15.98 57.28
C GLY A 19 -59.46 -16.03 55.76
N TYR A 20 -60.46 -16.48 55.00
CA TYR A 20 -60.41 -16.48 53.54
C TYR A 20 -60.39 -15.06 52.96
N LEU A 21 -61.18 -14.14 53.53
CA LEU A 21 -61.24 -12.74 53.07
C LEU A 21 -59.93 -11.98 53.32
N LEU A 22 -59.31 -12.19 54.49
CA LEU A 22 -58.01 -11.59 54.83
C LEU A 22 -56.86 -12.15 53.99
N SER A 23 -56.87 -13.46 53.70
CA SER A 23 -55.89 -14.09 52.80
C SER A 23 -56.03 -13.58 51.37
N ALA A 24 -57.25 -13.44 50.86
CA ALA A 24 -57.54 -12.91 49.53
C ALA A 24 -57.10 -11.45 49.37
N LEU A 25 -57.22 -10.64 50.42
CA LEU A 25 -56.73 -9.25 50.43
C LEU A 25 -55.19 -9.15 50.42
N LYS A 26 -54.50 -10.07 51.12
CA LYS A 26 -53.02 -10.06 51.18
C LYS A 26 -52.37 -10.60 49.89
N PHE A 27 -52.99 -11.58 49.25
CA PHE A 27 -52.50 -12.15 47.97
C PHE A 27 -52.70 -11.18 46.79
N LYS A 28 -53.72 -10.33 46.84
CA LYS A 28 -54.02 -9.33 45.81
C LYS A 28 -53.03 -8.15 45.82
N ASN A 29 -52.52 -7.74 46.98
CA ASN A 29 -51.54 -6.63 47.07
C ASN A 29 -50.10 -7.06 46.73
N SER A 30 -49.64 -8.23 47.17
CA SER A 30 -48.27 -8.70 46.89
C SER A 30 -48.01 -8.94 45.40
N SER A 31 -49.04 -9.34 44.65
CA SER A 31 -48.93 -9.62 43.21
C SER A 31 -48.92 -8.35 42.37
N GLY A 32 -49.57 -7.28 42.84
CA GLY A 32 -49.60 -5.97 42.18
C GLY A 32 -48.26 -5.24 42.28
N ASP A 33 -47.64 -5.21 43.48
CA ASP A 33 -46.36 -4.53 43.69
C ASP A 33 -45.20 -5.20 42.94
N GLN A 34 -45.17 -6.53 42.87
CA GLN A 34 -44.17 -7.24 42.07
C GLN A 34 -44.33 -7.00 40.56
N ALA A 35 -45.57 -6.91 40.07
CA ALA A 35 -45.85 -6.63 38.66
C ALA A 35 -45.43 -5.20 38.29
N LEU A 36 -45.72 -4.21 39.15
CA LEU A 36 -45.29 -2.83 38.94
C LEU A 36 -43.77 -2.69 38.99
N LEU A 37 -43.09 -3.31 39.95
CA LEU A 37 -41.63 -3.28 40.03
C LEU A 37 -40.95 -3.94 38.83
N LYS A 38 -41.55 -5.00 38.28
CA LYS A 38 -41.07 -5.67 37.07
C LYS A 38 -41.25 -4.77 35.84
N ASP A 39 -42.36 -4.05 35.76
CA ASP A 39 -42.63 -3.11 34.68
C ASP A 39 -41.69 -1.89 34.74
N TYR A 40 -41.50 -1.29 35.91
CA TYR A 40 -40.53 -0.20 36.12
C TYR A 40 -39.09 -0.62 35.78
N LYS A 41 -38.65 -1.82 36.17
CA LYS A 41 -37.33 -2.35 35.77
C LYS A 41 -37.23 -2.57 34.27
N SER A 42 -38.25 -3.16 33.65
CA SER A 42 -38.28 -3.37 32.20
C SER A 42 -38.23 -2.07 31.41
N GLN A 43 -38.90 -1.01 31.89
CA GLN A 43 -38.85 0.31 31.27
C GLN A 43 -37.47 0.97 31.44
N LEU A 44 -36.85 0.84 32.63
CA LEU A 44 -35.51 1.36 32.89
C LEU A 44 -34.44 0.65 32.04
N ASP A 45 -34.55 -0.66 31.87
CA ASP A 45 -33.63 -1.45 31.03
C ASP A 45 -33.81 -1.13 29.54
N ALA A 46 -35.05 -0.86 29.10
CA ALA A 46 -35.34 -0.40 27.74
C ALA A 46 -34.80 1.01 27.45
N GLU A 47 -34.90 1.93 28.41
CA GLU A 47 -34.28 3.26 28.32
C GLU A 47 -32.75 3.16 28.31
N ARG A 48 -32.16 2.35 29.20
CA ARG A 48 -30.70 2.12 29.23
C ARG A 48 -30.18 1.53 27.93
N SER A 49 -30.87 0.52 27.39
CA SER A 49 -30.49 -0.09 26.11
C SER A 49 -30.59 0.90 24.94
N LYS A 50 -31.58 1.81 24.94
CA LYS A 50 -31.65 2.90 23.96
C LYS A 50 -30.53 3.92 24.13
N THR A 51 -30.18 4.29 25.36
CA THR A 51 -29.06 5.22 25.60
C THR A 51 -27.71 4.58 25.28
N GLU A 52 -27.49 3.31 25.59
CA GLU A 52 -26.26 2.58 25.26
C GLU A 52 -26.13 2.38 23.74
N GLY A 53 -27.24 2.08 23.05
CA GLY A 53 -27.28 2.01 21.59
C GLY A 53 -27.00 3.36 20.93
N ALA A 54 -27.55 4.45 21.47
CA ALA A 54 -27.29 5.81 20.99
C ALA A 54 -25.84 6.25 21.24
N ILE A 55 -25.25 5.87 22.39
CA ILE A 55 -23.85 6.18 22.72
C ILE A 55 -22.89 5.39 21.81
N LYS A 56 -23.14 4.09 21.58
CA LYS A 56 -22.34 3.27 20.65
C LYS A 56 -22.42 3.79 19.22
N LEU A 57 -23.64 4.09 18.74
CA LEU A 57 -23.82 4.63 17.40
C LEU A 57 -23.13 5.99 17.24
N ASN A 58 -23.19 6.86 18.25
CA ASN A 58 -22.54 8.16 18.19
C ASN A 58 -21.01 8.03 18.23
N ALA A 59 -20.46 7.11 19.02
CA ALA A 59 -19.03 6.80 19.02
C ALA A 59 -18.55 6.27 17.66
N GLU A 60 -19.32 5.37 17.04
CA GLU A 60 -19.01 4.82 15.71
C GLU A 60 -19.12 5.89 14.60
N LEU A 61 -20.10 6.80 14.71
CA LEU A 61 -20.24 7.94 13.79
C LEU A 61 -19.12 8.98 13.95
N VAL A 62 -18.64 9.21 15.18
CA VAL A 62 -17.49 10.09 15.44
C VAL A 62 -16.21 9.50 14.85
N ALA A 63 -15.94 8.21 15.08
CA ALA A 63 -14.79 7.51 14.51
C ALA A 63 -14.83 7.49 12.97
N MET A 64 -16.01 7.32 12.37
CA MET A 64 -16.19 7.39 10.92
C MET A 64 -15.97 8.82 10.40
N LYS A 65 -16.46 9.85 11.09
CA LYS A 65 -16.25 11.25 10.72
C LYS A 65 -14.77 11.63 10.78
N GLU A 66 -14.06 11.14 11.80
CA GLU A 66 -12.62 11.35 11.96
C GLU A 66 -11.81 10.64 10.87
N SER A 67 -12.17 9.40 10.53
CA SER A 67 -11.58 8.67 9.41
C SER A 67 -11.82 9.37 8.06
N VAL A 68 -13.02 9.90 7.83
CA VAL A 68 -13.37 10.67 6.62
C VAL A 68 -12.61 11.99 6.56
N ASN A 69 -12.44 12.69 7.69
CA ASN A 69 -11.66 13.91 7.76
C ASN A 69 -10.17 13.64 7.44
N LYS A 70 -9.59 12.59 8.02
CA LYS A 70 -8.21 12.18 7.77
C LYS A 70 -7.99 11.78 6.31
N LEU A 71 -8.94 11.05 5.71
CA LEU A 71 -8.90 10.71 4.28
C LEU A 71 -9.03 11.96 3.40
N SER A 72 -9.87 12.91 3.78
CA SER A 72 -10.04 14.20 3.09
C SER A 72 -8.76 15.03 3.14
N GLU A 73 -8.12 15.12 4.30
CA GLU A 73 -6.83 15.80 4.49
C GLU A 73 -5.72 15.14 3.67
N GLN A 74 -5.59 13.83 3.73
CA GLN A 74 -4.63 13.08 2.92
C GLN A 74 -4.89 13.24 1.42
N SER A 75 -6.16 13.25 0.99
CA SER A 75 -6.52 13.48 -0.41
C SER A 75 -6.22 14.91 -0.86
N ASN A 76 -6.44 15.90 0.00
CA ASN A 76 -6.13 17.30 -0.29
C ASN A 76 -4.62 17.52 -0.36
N GLU A 77 -3.86 16.93 0.56
CA GLU A 77 -2.40 16.99 0.51
C GLU A 77 -1.83 16.26 -0.71
N ALA A 78 -2.35 15.08 -1.04
CA ALA A 78 -1.98 14.38 -2.27
C ALA A 78 -2.30 15.20 -3.53
N ASN A 79 -3.47 15.88 -3.58
CA ASN A 79 -3.82 16.78 -4.67
C ASN A 79 -2.90 18.02 -4.72
N ARG A 80 -2.49 18.56 -3.56
CA ARG A 80 -1.56 19.69 -3.47
C ARG A 80 -0.17 19.30 -3.98
N ILE A 81 0.38 18.19 -3.49
CA ILE A 81 1.65 17.61 -3.97
C ILE A 81 1.59 17.36 -5.48
N ARG A 82 0.47 16.81 -5.98
CA ARG A 82 0.29 16.59 -7.42
C ARG A 82 0.29 17.90 -8.21
N THR A 83 -0.42 18.92 -7.72
CA THR A 83 -0.50 20.24 -8.35
C THR A 83 0.87 20.94 -8.34
N GLU A 84 1.62 20.85 -7.24
CA GLU A 84 2.98 21.39 -7.14
C GLU A 84 3.95 20.66 -8.08
N ALA A 85 3.83 19.33 -8.19
CA ALA A 85 4.60 18.54 -9.15
C ALA A 85 4.25 18.91 -10.60
N GLU A 86 2.96 19.07 -10.92
CA GLU A 86 2.47 19.52 -12.24
C GLU A 86 2.96 20.94 -12.57
N ALA A 87 2.95 21.86 -11.59
CA ALA A 87 3.48 23.21 -11.75
C ALA A 87 4.98 23.17 -12.03
N LYS A 88 5.76 22.41 -11.23
CA LYS A 88 7.21 22.23 -11.41
C LYS A 88 7.55 21.58 -12.75
N LEU A 89 6.74 20.63 -13.21
CA LEU A 89 6.86 20.03 -14.54
C LEU A 89 6.70 21.06 -15.65
N ASN A 90 5.66 21.89 -15.57
CA ASN A 90 5.43 22.94 -16.57
C ASN A 90 6.57 23.96 -16.59
N THR A 91 7.13 24.33 -15.43
CA THR A 91 8.31 25.20 -15.38
C THR A 91 9.53 24.52 -15.97
N THR A 92 9.86 23.28 -15.60
CA THR A 92 11.02 22.56 -16.16
C THR A 92 10.89 22.35 -17.67
N ILE A 93 9.70 22.03 -18.17
CA ILE A 93 9.43 21.92 -19.61
C ILE A 93 9.65 23.26 -20.31
N SER A 94 9.13 24.36 -19.73
CA SER A 94 9.30 25.70 -20.28
C SER A 94 10.76 26.16 -20.27
N GLU A 95 11.49 25.86 -19.20
CA GLU A 95 12.93 26.11 -19.07
C GLU A 95 13.73 25.29 -20.07
N MET A 96 13.41 24.01 -20.24
CA MET A 96 14.07 23.15 -21.23
C MET A 96 13.78 23.62 -22.66
N ARG A 97 12.57 24.07 -22.95
CA ARG A 97 12.22 24.69 -24.23
C ARG A 97 13.03 25.96 -24.47
N ARG A 98 13.10 26.86 -23.48
CA ARG A 98 13.92 28.09 -23.56
C ARG A 98 15.40 27.78 -23.71
N ALA A 99 15.91 26.79 -22.99
CA ALA A 99 17.29 26.32 -23.10
C ALA A 99 17.53 25.73 -24.50
N SER A 100 16.58 24.97 -25.06
CA SER A 100 16.68 24.44 -26.42
C SER A 100 16.64 25.53 -27.49
N GLU A 101 15.82 26.57 -27.32
CA GLU A 101 15.75 27.74 -28.22
C GLU A 101 17.04 28.58 -28.12
N SER A 102 17.52 28.84 -26.90
CA SER A 102 18.79 29.55 -26.67
C SER A 102 19.99 28.77 -27.21
N ILE A 103 20.01 27.44 -27.00
CA ILE A 103 21.02 26.56 -27.57
C ILE A 103 20.93 26.57 -29.08
N PHE A 104 19.76 26.69 -29.71
CA PHE A 104 19.64 26.81 -31.16
C PHE A 104 20.28 28.10 -31.70
N ASP A 105 20.00 29.24 -31.06
CA ASP A 105 20.63 30.52 -31.40
C ASP A 105 22.15 30.50 -31.18
N GLU A 106 22.60 29.80 -30.14
CA GLU A 106 24.02 29.55 -29.88
C GLU A 106 24.60 28.46 -30.81
N THR A 107 23.76 27.56 -31.32
CA THR A 107 24.08 26.51 -32.30
C THR A 107 24.32 27.09 -33.67
N LYS A 108 23.84 28.31 -33.98
CA LYS A 108 24.34 29.04 -35.15
C LYS A 108 25.87 29.26 -35.11
N LYS A 109 26.46 29.28 -33.90
CA LYS A 109 27.93 29.29 -33.67
C LYS A 109 28.54 27.88 -33.57
N ILE A 110 27.76 26.86 -33.19
CA ILE A 110 28.18 25.44 -33.05
C ILE A 110 27.87 24.61 -34.33
N ALA A 111 27.21 25.17 -35.34
CA ALA A 111 26.93 24.54 -36.63
C ALA A 111 28.24 24.04 -37.29
N GLY A 112 29.36 24.70 -37.02
CA GLY A 112 30.69 24.22 -37.40
C GLY A 112 31.10 22.90 -36.73
N ALA A 113 30.74 22.67 -35.46
CA ALA A 113 31.04 21.44 -34.71
C ALA A 113 30.04 20.30 -35.01
N LEU A 114 28.79 20.62 -35.38
CA LEU A 114 27.79 19.66 -35.88
C LEU A 114 27.87 19.44 -37.42
N SER A 115 28.84 20.02 -38.11
CA SER A 115 28.98 19.86 -39.57
C SER A 115 29.32 18.42 -40.00
N ASN A 116 29.93 17.62 -39.11
CA ASN A 116 30.26 16.21 -39.36
C ASN A 116 29.13 15.27 -38.90
N THR A 117 28.67 14.40 -39.81
CA THR A 117 27.67 13.34 -39.58
C THR A 117 27.92 12.51 -38.32
N GLN A 118 29.19 12.19 -38.03
CA GLN A 118 29.54 11.36 -36.87
C GLN A 118 29.36 12.11 -35.54
N THR A 119 29.71 13.40 -35.48
CA THR A 119 29.56 14.22 -34.28
C THR A 119 28.09 14.49 -33.97
N ARG A 120 27.26 14.65 -35.02
CA ARG A 120 25.80 14.80 -34.87
C ARG A 120 25.12 13.59 -34.27
N GLY A 121 25.44 12.39 -34.78
CA GLY A 121 24.87 11.15 -34.25
C GLY A 121 25.17 11.01 -32.76
N LYS A 122 26.43 11.24 -32.36
CA LYS A 122 26.83 11.23 -30.95
C LYS A 122 26.12 12.27 -30.09
N PHE A 123 25.86 13.48 -30.64
CA PHE A 123 25.12 14.51 -29.92
C PHE A 123 23.66 14.11 -29.70
N GLY A 124 22.99 13.59 -30.73
CA GLY A 124 21.62 13.08 -30.64
C GLY A 124 21.48 11.93 -29.64
N GLU A 125 22.43 10.98 -29.69
CA GLU A 125 22.51 9.87 -28.74
C GLU A 125 22.71 10.35 -27.29
N ALA A 126 23.66 11.26 -27.05
CA ALA A 126 23.91 11.79 -25.71
C ALA A 126 22.74 12.61 -25.16
N GLN A 127 22.05 13.39 -26.01
CA GLN A 127 20.86 14.13 -25.61
C GLN A 127 19.72 13.17 -25.26
N LEU A 128 19.54 12.09 -26.03
CA LEU A 128 18.55 11.07 -25.75
C LEU A 128 18.84 10.34 -24.43
N GLU A 129 20.10 9.99 -24.16
CA GLU A 129 20.53 9.37 -22.90
C GLU A 129 20.20 10.27 -21.70
N LEU A 130 20.50 11.58 -21.80
CA LEU A 130 20.15 12.55 -20.76
C LEU A 130 18.64 12.65 -20.51
N LEU A 131 17.81 12.57 -21.56
CA LEU A 131 16.35 12.57 -21.43
C LEU A 131 15.83 11.30 -20.76
N LEU A 132 16.41 10.14 -21.07
CA LEU A 132 16.05 8.85 -20.45
C LEU A 132 16.38 8.87 -18.96
N GLU A 133 17.58 9.34 -18.59
CA GLU A 133 17.98 9.49 -17.19
C GLU A 133 17.12 10.53 -16.46
N GLY A 134 16.85 11.68 -17.09
CA GLY A 134 15.98 12.72 -16.55
C GLY A 134 14.53 12.28 -16.35
N ALA A 135 14.09 11.24 -17.09
CA ALA A 135 12.78 10.61 -16.91
C ALA A 135 12.75 9.60 -15.75
N GLY A 136 13.90 9.30 -15.14
CA GLY A 136 14.05 8.30 -14.10
C GLY A 136 14.16 6.86 -14.62
N LEU A 137 14.47 6.67 -15.90
CA LEU A 137 14.68 5.34 -16.49
C LEU A 137 16.14 4.92 -16.31
N ARG A 138 16.39 3.65 -15.97
CA ARG A 138 17.75 3.14 -15.76
C ARG A 138 18.17 2.20 -16.87
N GLN A 139 19.40 2.37 -17.33
CA GLN A 139 20.00 1.52 -18.34
C GLN A 139 20.11 0.06 -17.82
N GLY A 140 19.82 -0.91 -18.68
CA GLY A 140 19.84 -2.34 -18.35
C GLY A 140 18.59 -2.84 -17.62
N HIS A 141 17.71 -1.93 -17.15
CA HIS A 141 16.45 -2.28 -16.50
C HIS A 141 15.25 -1.81 -17.32
N GLU A 142 15.05 -0.50 -17.37
CA GLU A 142 13.92 0.10 -18.07
C GLU A 142 14.26 0.42 -19.54
N TYR A 143 15.53 0.59 -19.89
CA TYR A 143 15.94 0.75 -21.28
C TYR A 143 17.29 0.10 -21.58
N THR A 144 17.54 -0.20 -22.85
CA THR A 144 18.83 -0.66 -23.36
C THR A 144 19.26 0.23 -24.53
N SER A 145 20.52 0.67 -24.49
CA SER A 145 21.14 1.44 -25.58
C SER A 145 22.12 0.52 -26.30
N GLN A 146 21.99 0.41 -27.61
CA GLN A 146 22.97 -0.32 -28.42
C GLN A 146 23.96 0.67 -28.99
N ARG A 147 25.12 0.80 -28.33
CA ARG A 147 26.26 1.50 -28.93
C ARG A 147 26.63 0.77 -30.22
N SER A 148 26.71 1.52 -31.32
CA SER A 148 27.16 1.05 -32.64
C SER A 148 28.58 0.48 -32.55
N THR A 149 28.68 -0.74 -32.05
CA THR A 149 29.86 -1.57 -32.17
C THR A 149 29.88 -2.10 -33.59
N THR A 150 31.09 -2.18 -34.12
CA THR A 150 31.45 -2.27 -35.54
C THR A 150 31.13 -3.65 -36.13
N ASP A 151 29.93 -4.19 -35.92
CA ASP A 151 29.48 -5.42 -36.54
C ASP A 151 28.52 -5.12 -37.69
N SER A 152 28.92 -5.63 -38.85
CA SER A 152 28.38 -5.44 -40.19
C SER A 152 26.95 -5.98 -40.41
N ASP A 153 26.26 -6.41 -39.34
CA ASP A 153 24.91 -6.98 -39.38
C ASP A 153 23.83 -6.13 -38.69
N SER A 154 24.17 -4.92 -38.22
CA SER A 154 23.27 -3.99 -37.49
C SER A 154 22.20 -3.29 -38.35
N THR A 155 21.85 -3.84 -39.51
CA THR A 155 20.90 -3.25 -40.46
C THR A 155 19.44 -3.50 -40.04
N GLY A 156 19.07 -3.05 -38.84
CA GLY A 156 17.72 -3.27 -38.31
C GLY A 156 17.61 -3.21 -36.81
N ILE A 157 18.55 -2.56 -36.11
CA ILE A 157 18.54 -2.41 -34.67
C ILE A 157 18.33 -0.92 -34.35
N PRO A 158 17.34 -0.57 -33.50
CA PRO A 158 17.11 0.81 -33.08
C PRO A 158 18.18 1.27 -32.08
N ASP A 159 18.49 2.57 -32.06
CA ASP A 159 19.56 3.12 -31.22
C ASP A 159 19.25 2.89 -29.72
N VAL A 160 17.99 3.05 -29.31
CA VAL A 160 17.51 2.75 -27.95
C VAL A 160 16.21 1.94 -27.97
N THR A 161 16.13 0.96 -27.07
CA THR A 161 14.91 0.22 -26.75
C THR A 161 14.49 0.49 -25.32
N VAL A 162 13.29 1.01 -25.11
CA VAL A 162 12.70 1.24 -23.79
C VAL A 162 11.64 0.16 -23.55
N ASN A 163 11.74 -0.54 -22.43
CA ASN A 163 10.71 -1.47 -21.98
C ASN A 163 9.50 -0.68 -21.53
N MET A 164 8.29 -1.12 -21.87
CA MET A 164 7.06 -0.48 -21.43
C MET A 164 6.38 -1.35 -20.37
N PRO A 165 5.65 -0.72 -19.43
CA PRO A 165 4.81 -1.45 -18.50
C PRO A 165 3.74 -2.25 -19.26
N GLY A 166 3.61 -3.55 -18.96
CA GLY A 166 2.72 -4.47 -19.70
C GLY A 166 3.42 -5.34 -20.74
N GLY A 167 4.75 -5.20 -20.91
CA GLY A 167 5.57 -6.07 -21.75
C GLY A 167 5.75 -5.61 -23.20
N SER A 168 5.15 -4.47 -23.58
CA SER A 168 5.41 -3.82 -24.87
C SER A 168 6.81 -3.20 -24.92
N LEU A 169 7.32 -2.93 -26.12
CA LEU A 169 8.60 -2.27 -26.35
C LEU A 169 8.41 -0.96 -27.12
N LEU A 170 9.18 0.06 -26.75
CA LEU A 170 9.28 1.34 -27.45
C LEU A 170 10.67 1.43 -28.09
N PHE A 171 10.71 1.64 -29.40
CA PHE A 171 11.97 1.82 -30.12
C PHE A 171 12.19 3.28 -30.47
N ILE A 172 13.40 3.77 -30.24
CA ILE A 172 13.79 5.15 -30.51
C ILE A 172 14.99 5.14 -31.47
N ASP A 173 14.83 5.83 -32.59
CA ASP A 173 15.90 6.09 -33.57
C ASP A 173 16.27 7.58 -33.48
N SER A 174 17.56 7.86 -33.28
CA SER A 174 18.10 9.21 -33.08
C SER A 174 18.72 9.80 -34.35
N LYS A 175 18.61 9.12 -35.50
CA LYS A 175 19.15 9.60 -36.76
C LYS A 175 18.12 10.48 -37.46
N PHE A 176 18.50 11.71 -37.74
CA PHE A 176 17.64 12.68 -38.41
C PHE A 176 18.41 13.36 -39.55
N PRO A 177 17.72 13.69 -40.66
CA PRO A 177 18.28 14.53 -41.71
C PRO A 177 18.49 15.95 -41.19
N PHE A 178 19.70 16.49 -41.42
CA PHE A 178 20.11 17.79 -40.88
C PHE A 178 20.80 18.70 -41.90
N ASP A 179 21.36 18.13 -42.97
CA ASP A 179 22.23 18.86 -43.90
C ASP A 179 21.47 20.00 -44.62
N ARG A 180 20.28 19.71 -45.15
CA ARG A 180 19.43 20.72 -45.83
C ARG A 180 18.98 21.84 -44.91
N PHE A 181 18.75 21.52 -43.64
CA PHE A 181 18.44 22.54 -42.65
C PHE A 181 19.65 23.47 -42.43
N LEU A 182 20.86 22.92 -42.29
CA LEU A 182 22.07 23.75 -42.17
C LEU A 182 22.26 24.65 -43.39
N ASP A 183 22.12 24.11 -44.61
CA ASP A 183 22.24 24.85 -45.86
C ASP A 183 21.27 26.06 -45.89
N ALA A 184 20.01 25.85 -45.48
CA ALA A 184 18.99 26.89 -45.39
C ALA A 184 19.39 28.07 -44.49
N PHE A 185 20.04 27.79 -43.36
CA PHE A 185 20.46 28.81 -42.39
C PHE A 185 21.86 29.38 -42.68
N ALA A 186 22.61 28.76 -43.59
CA ALA A 186 23.89 29.26 -44.08
C ALA A 186 23.72 30.26 -45.24
N THR A 187 22.70 30.09 -46.08
CA THR A 187 22.44 31.02 -47.20
C THR A 187 21.78 32.33 -46.74
N GLN A 188 22.14 33.43 -47.40
CA GLN A 188 21.55 34.75 -47.22
C GLN A 188 20.40 35.03 -48.21
N ASP A 189 20.26 34.21 -49.25
CA ASP A 189 19.16 34.32 -50.22
C ASP A 189 17.89 33.66 -49.65
N GLN A 190 16.80 34.41 -49.59
CA GLN A 190 15.52 33.92 -49.10
C GLN A 190 14.92 32.84 -50.00
N SER A 191 15.10 32.92 -51.32
CA SER A 191 14.56 31.93 -52.25
C SER A 191 15.27 30.58 -52.10
N GLU A 192 16.59 30.62 -51.98
CA GLU A 192 17.42 29.43 -51.79
C GLU A 192 17.16 28.79 -50.42
N ARG A 193 16.97 29.63 -49.38
CA ARG A 193 16.57 29.18 -48.04
C ARG A 193 15.26 28.41 -48.06
N ASP A 194 14.23 28.95 -48.70
CA ASP A 194 12.92 28.31 -48.76
C ASP A 194 12.98 26.97 -49.50
N GLU A 195 13.80 26.88 -50.55
CA GLU A 195 14.05 25.62 -51.27
C GLU A 195 14.71 24.58 -50.37
N PHE A 196 15.77 24.94 -49.64
CA PHE A 196 16.43 24.04 -48.71
C PHE A 196 15.51 23.56 -47.57
N LEU A 197 14.68 24.44 -47.01
CA LEU A 197 13.70 24.05 -46.00
C LEU A 197 12.63 23.09 -46.56
N GLN A 198 12.23 23.28 -47.83
CA GLN A 198 11.31 22.37 -48.48
C GLN A 198 11.94 20.99 -48.72
N GLN A 199 13.22 20.95 -49.06
CA GLN A 199 13.99 19.71 -49.16
C GLN A 199 14.14 19.03 -47.79
N HIS A 200 14.41 19.79 -46.72
CA HIS A 200 14.46 19.28 -45.33
C HIS A 200 13.17 18.58 -44.92
N SER A 201 12.01 19.20 -45.16
CA SER A 201 10.70 18.59 -44.87
C SER A 201 10.50 17.27 -45.63
N LYS A 202 10.87 17.23 -46.92
CA LYS A 202 10.82 15.99 -47.73
C LYS A 202 11.76 14.91 -47.21
N ASP A 203 12.97 15.28 -46.78
CA ASP A 203 13.95 14.32 -46.30
C ASP A 203 13.55 13.73 -44.94
N LEU A 204 12.93 14.53 -44.06
CA LEU A 204 12.29 14.02 -42.83
C LEU A 204 11.21 12.99 -43.15
N LEU A 205 10.31 13.29 -44.08
CA LEU A 205 9.25 12.36 -44.47
C LEU A 205 9.80 11.06 -45.08
N LYS A 206 10.81 11.15 -45.97
CA LYS A 206 11.50 9.96 -46.49
C LYS A 206 12.14 9.13 -45.39
N HIS A 207 12.72 9.78 -44.38
CA HIS A 207 13.33 9.08 -43.25
C HIS A 207 12.28 8.34 -42.43
N VAL A 208 11.14 8.97 -42.15
CA VAL A 208 9.97 8.35 -41.53
C VAL A 208 9.50 7.11 -42.31
N GLU A 209 9.37 7.22 -43.63
CA GLU A 209 8.98 6.08 -44.48
C GLU A 209 10.04 4.96 -44.48
N ALA A 210 11.32 5.31 -44.46
CA ALA A 210 12.41 4.35 -44.37
C ALA A 210 12.39 3.61 -43.03
N LEU A 211 12.13 4.34 -41.93
CA LEU A 211 12.03 3.77 -40.59
C LEU A 211 10.82 2.83 -40.47
N ALA A 212 9.67 3.22 -41.03
CA ALA A 212 8.48 2.37 -41.10
C ALA A 212 8.76 1.05 -41.84
N LYS A 213 9.52 1.11 -42.95
CA LYS A 213 9.90 -0.08 -43.76
C LYS A 213 10.85 -1.03 -43.04
N ARG A 214 11.69 -0.54 -42.11
CA ARG A 214 12.59 -1.38 -41.29
C ARG A 214 11.83 -2.36 -40.40
N GLY A 215 10.52 -2.15 -40.21
CA GLY A 215 9.63 -3.22 -39.76
C GLY A 215 9.85 -3.68 -38.32
N TYR A 216 10.32 -2.79 -37.45
CA TYR A 216 10.46 -3.07 -36.01
C TYR A 216 9.16 -3.61 -35.39
N HIS A 217 8.00 -3.20 -35.93
CA HIS A 217 6.64 -3.68 -35.60
C HIS A 217 6.43 -5.20 -35.75
N LYS A 218 7.32 -5.94 -36.42
CA LYS A 218 7.15 -7.35 -36.78
C LYS A 218 7.99 -8.35 -35.96
N SER A 219 8.85 -7.92 -35.05
CA SER A 219 9.57 -8.84 -34.15
C SER A 219 8.64 -9.36 -33.04
N GLN A 220 8.91 -10.59 -32.56
CA GLN A 220 8.10 -11.23 -31.51
C GLN A 220 8.10 -10.37 -30.24
N GLY A 221 6.92 -9.87 -29.86
CA GLY A 221 6.77 -8.80 -28.84
C GLY A 221 6.57 -7.42 -29.47
N SER A 222 5.69 -7.34 -30.48
CA SER A 222 5.49 -6.19 -31.36
C SER A 222 5.56 -4.85 -30.63
N PRO A 223 6.47 -3.94 -31.03
CA PRO A 223 6.43 -2.58 -30.51
C PRO A 223 5.11 -1.94 -30.94
N ASP A 224 4.42 -1.32 -29.99
CA ASP A 224 3.20 -0.57 -30.30
C ASP A 224 3.55 0.72 -31.07
N PHE A 225 4.76 1.28 -30.87
CA PHE A 225 5.19 2.54 -31.48
C PHE A 225 6.71 2.62 -31.70
N VAL A 226 7.11 3.22 -32.82
CA VAL A 226 8.50 3.63 -33.10
C VAL A 226 8.58 5.15 -33.04
N VAL A 227 9.62 5.68 -32.39
CA VAL A 227 9.85 7.12 -32.26
C VAL A 227 11.08 7.54 -33.05
N LEU A 228 10.90 8.51 -33.93
CA LEU A 228 11.98 9.26 -34.54
C LEU A 228 12.31 10.45 -33.64
N PHE A 229 13.49 10.47 -33.04
CA PHE A 229 13.95 11.56 -32.19
C PHE A 229 14.62 12.66 -33.03
N VAL A 230 14.12 13.88 -32.88
CA VAL A 230 14.63 15.09 -33.54
C VAL A 230 15.18 16.03 -32.46
N PRO A 231 16.49 16.30 -32.39
CA PRO A 231 17.13 16.91 -31.23
C PRO A 231 16.85 18.41 -31.03
N PHE A 232 16.26 19.06 -32.03
CA PHE A 232 15.92 20.48 -31.99
C PHE A 232 14.46 20.68 -32.35
N GLU A 233 13.76 21.47 -31.55
CA GLU A 233 12.36 21.85 -31.81
C GLU A 233 12.22 22.54 -33.17
N THR A 234 13.18 23.38 -33.53
CA THR A 234 13.19 24.18 -34.76
C THR A 234 13.23 23.33 -36.02
N LEU A 235 13.89 22.17 -35.98
CA LEU A 235 13.89 21.23 -37.12
C LEU A 235 12.49 20.75 -37.46
N LEU A 236 11.69 20.45 -36.43
CA LEU A 236 10.33 19.99 -36.59
C LEU A 236 9.39 21.16 -36.93
N SER A 237 9.52 22.30 -36.25
CA SER A 237 8.63 23.45 -36.50
C SER A 237 8.75 24.00 -37.92
N GLU A 238 9.96 24.09 -38.46
CA GLU A 238 10.20 24.55 -39.83
C GLU A 238 9.63 23.57 -40.87
N ALA A 239 9.77 22.27 -40.61
CA ALA A 239 9.19 21.23 -41.46
C ALA A 239 7.64 21.27 -41.45
N LEU A 240 7.03 21.50 -40.27
CA LEU A 240 5.58 21.61 -40.12
C LEU A 240 5.00 22.87 -40.74
N ARG A 241 5.76 23.98 -40.78
CA ARG A 241 5.33 25.19 -41.48
C ARG A 241 5.11 24.92 -42.98
N LEU A 242 5.94 24.07 -43.57
CA LEU A 242 5.88 23.74 -45.00
C LEU A 242 4.98 22.54 -45.31
N ASP A 243 4.91 21.56 -44.42
CA ASP A 243 4.00 20.41 -44.50
C ASP A 243 3.24 20.23 -43.18
N PRO A 244 2.10 20.90 -43.00
CA PRO A 244 1.30 20.81 -41.77
C PRO A 244 0.78 19.40 -41.48
N MET A 245 0.73 18.51 -42.49
CA MET A 245 0.27 17.13 -42.34
C MET A 245 1.41 16.14 -42.04
N LEU A 246 2.65 16.60 -41.88
CA LEU A 246 3.81 15.74 -41.66
C LEU A 246 3.63 14.78 -40.48
N LEU A 247 3.14 15.27 -39.34
CA LEU A 247 2.89 14.43 -38.16
C LEU A 247 1.83 13.35 -38.46
N GLU A 248 0.72 13.71 -39.11
CA GLU A 248 -0.33 12.75 -39.45
C GLU A 248 0.18 11.67 -40.41
N LYS A 249 0.99 12.05 -41.41
CA LYS A 249 1.63 11.11 -42.34
C LYS A 249 2.56 10.16 -41.59
N ALA A 250 3.36 10.67 -40.66
CA ALA A 250 4.25 9.85 -39.84
C ALA A 250 3.47 8.86 -38.95
N PHE A 251 2.41 9.34 -38.27
CA PHE A 251 1.55 8.49 -37.46
C PHE A 251 0.88 7.38 -38.28
N LYS A 252 0.39 7.68 -39.49
CA LYS A 252 -0.17 6.66 -40.40
C LYS A 252 0.86 5.61 -40.82
N ALA A 253 2.14 5.96 -40.86
CA ALA A 253 3.24 5.05 -41.14
C ALA A 253 3.71 4.26 -39.89
N GLY A 254 3.11 4.48 -38.71
CA GLY A 254 3.51 3.85 -37.46
C GLY A 254 4.75 4.48 -36.82
N VAL A 255 5.10 5.71 -37.17
CA VAL A 255 6.26 6.43 -36.64
C VAL A 255 5.82 7.74 -36.00
N THR A 256 6.20 7.93 -34.75
CA THR A 256 5.96 9.18 -34.03
C THR A 256 7.21 10.04 -34.09
N ILE A 257 7.11 11.29 -34.54
CA ILE A 257 8.22 12.24 -34.46
C ILE A 257 8.18 12.91 -33.09
N ALA A 258 9.27 12.86 -32.34
CA ALA A 258 9.39 13.49 -31.03
C ALA A 258 10.64 14.36 -30.96
N THR A 259 10.46 15.56 -30.43
CA THR A 259 11.50 16.52 -30.06
C THR A 259 11.87 16.36 -28.58
N PRO A 260 12.91 17.03 -28.04
CA PRO A 260 13.30 16.85 -26.64
C PRO A 260 12.13 17.09 -25.68
N THR A 261 11.27 18.08 -25.94
CA THR A 261 10.13 18.38 -25.08
C THR A 261 9.08 17.28 -25.09
N SER A 262 8.68 16.84 -26.29
CA SER A 262 7.66 15.80 -26.45
C SER A 262 8.17 14.42 -26.04
N MET A 263 9.45 14.14 -26.29
CA MET A 263 10.13 12.93 -25.81
C MET A 263 10.20 12.91 -24.29
N MET A 264 10.58 14.02 -23.64
CA MET A 264 10.60 14.10 -22.18
C MET A 264 9.22 13.82 -21.58
N ALA A 265 8.16 14.43 -22.15
CA ALA A 265 6.79 14.18 -21.71
C ALA A 265 6.44 12.70 -21.81
N LEU A 266 6.70 12.08 -22.97
CA LEU A 266 6.45 10.66 -23.22
C LEU A 266 7.23 9.75 -22.25
N LEU A 267 8.53 9.98 -22.09
CA LEU A 267 9.38 9.19 -21.21
C LEU A 267 9.01 9.37 -19.73
N ARG A 268 8.62 10.56 -19.27
CA ARG A 268 8.12 10.74 -17.90
C ARG A 268 6.80 10.03 -17.68
N THR A 269 5.89 10.02 -18.65
CA THR A 269 4.66 9.24 -18.54
C THR A 269 4.99 7.76 -18.36
N ILE A 270 5.96 7.24 -19.12
CA ILE A 270 6.44 5.86 -18.99
C ILE A 270 7.06 5.61 -17.61
N GLY A 271 7.99 6.49 -17.18
CA GLY A 271 8.62 6.41 -15.86
C GLY A 271 7.61 6.46 -14.71
N TYR A 272 6.56 7.28 -14.83
CA TYR A 272 5.48 7.36 -13.86
C TYR A 272 4.66 6.07 -13.77
N ILE A 273 4.37 5.43 -14.91
CA ILE A 273 3.68 4.14 -14.91
C ILE A 273 4.57 3.06 -14.28
N PHE A 274 5.89 3.08 -14.52
CA PHE A 274 6.83 2.17 -13.87
C PHE A 274 6.88 2.31 -12.35
N SER A 275 6.96 3.54 -11.84
CA SER A 275 6.98 3.77 -10.38
C SER A 275 5.68 3.33 -9.72
N ARG A 276 4.53 3.52 -10.40
CA ARG A 276 3.21 3.07 -9.93
C ARG A 276 3.08 1.54 -9.93
N ASN A 277 3.61 0.86 -10.94
CA ASN A 277 3.58 -0.60 -11.00
C ASN A 277 4.50 -1.24 -9.95
N LYS A 278 5.70 -0.68 -9.72
CA LYS A 278 6.58 -1.15 -8.63
C LYS A 278 5.91 -1.01 -7.26
N LEU A 279 5.17 0.07 -7.03
CA LEU A 279 4.40 0.25 -5.79
C LEU A 279 3.31 -0.82 -5.64
N ALA A 280 2.65 -1.21 -6.75
CA ALA A 280 1.64 -2.27 -6.75
C ALA A 280 2.24 -3.66 -6.51
N GLU A 281 3.39 -3.96 -7.13
CA GLU A 281 4.09 -5.24 -6.96
C GLU A 281 4.61 -5.41 -5.51
N ASN A 282 5.17 -4.35 -4.93
CA ASN A 282 5.60 -4.34 -3.53
C ASN A 282 4.42 -4.54 -2.56
N ALA A 283 3.21 -4.05 -2.89
CA ALA A 283 2.04 -4.24 -2.03
C ALA A 283 1.60 -5.72 -1.96
N ASP A 284 1.70 -6.47 -3.07
CA ASP A 284 1.39 -7.91 -3.09
C ASP A 284 2.42 -8.71 -2.28
N GLU A 285 3.71 -8.37 -2.41
CA GLU A 285 4.76 -8.99 -1.57
C GLU A 285 4.55 -8.68 -0.08
N ILE A 286 4.23 -7.44 0.28
CA ILE A 286 3.91 -7.05 1.67
C ILE A 286 2.72 -7.87 2.19
N GLN A 287 1.65 -8.01 1.40
CA GLN A 287 0.49 -8.81 1.79
C GLN A 287 0.87 -10.28 2.04
N LYS A 288 1.70 -10.85 1.18
CA LYS A 288 2.17 -12.24 1.30
C LYS A 288 3.04 -12.45 2.54
N VAL A 289 3.95 -11.53 2.82
CA VAL A 289 4.79 -11.54 4.03
C VAL A 289 3.93 -11.36 5.28
N ALA A 290 3.00 -10.40 5.28
CA ALA A 290 2.08 -10.16 6.39
C ALA A 290 1.19 -11.37 6.69
N SER A 291 0.65 -12.04 5.66
CA SER A 291 -0.15 -13.27 5.81
C SER A 291 0.67 -14.40 6.45
N THR A 292 1.92 -14.55 6.02
CA THR A 292 2.85 -15.56 6.57
C THR A 292 3.20 -15.25 8.02
N PHE A 293 3.46 -13.98 8.33
CA PHE A 293 3.74 -13.52 9.69
C PHE A 293 2.57 -13.78 10.63
N LEU A 294 1.33 -13.44 10.23
CA LEU A 294 0.15 -13.68 11.05
C LEU A 294 -0.06 -15.17 11.34
N LYS A 295 0.14 -16.04 10.33
CA LYS A 295 0.12 -17.50 10.52
C LYS A 295 1.17 -17.96 11.54
N ASN A 296 2.38 -17.41 11.48
CA ASN A 296 3.45 -17.73 12.41
C ASN A 296 3.14 -17.26 13.84
N ILE A 297 2.50 -16.09 14.01
CA ILE A 297 2.01 -15.62 15.32
C ILE A 297 0.97 -16.59 15.88
N THR A 298 -0.01 -17.01 15.07
CA THR A 298 -1.04 -17.97 15.52
C THR A 298 -0.41 -19.31 15.94
N LEU A 299 0.58 -19.80 15.19
CA LEU A 299 1.31 -21.00 15.53
C LEU A 299 2.09 -20.84 16.84
N LEU A 300 2.81 -19.73 17.01
CA LEU A 300 3.55 -19.41 18.23
C LEU A 300 2.62 -19.34 19.43
N HIS A 301 1.49 -18.62 19.31
CA HIS A 301 0.48 -18.52 20.36
C HIS A 301 -0.05 -19.90 20.77
N THR A 302 -0.32 -20.78 19.81
CA THR A 302 -0.76 -22.15 20.09
C THR A 302 0.28 -22.93 20.90
N LYS A 303 1.58 -22.77 20.59
CA LYS A 303 2.67 -23.40 21.36
C LYS A 303 2.79 -22.81 22.77
N ILE A 304 2.68 -21.49 22.91
CA ILE A 304 2.67 -20.81 24.22
C ILE A 304 1.54 -21.35 25.09
N VAL A 305 0.32 -21.46 24.55
CA VAL A 305 -0.83 -22.02 25.27
C VAL A 305 -0.59 -23.48 25.68
N ALA A 306 -0.03 -24.30 24.80
CA ALA A 306 0.29 -25.69 25.11
C ALA A 306 1.32 -25.82 26.25
N VAL A 307 2.37 -25.00 26.23
CA VAL A 307 3.38 -24.94 27.30
C VAL A 307 2.75 -24.46 28.61
N GLY A 308 1.92 -23.40 28.57
CA GLY A 308 1.20 -22.92 29.74
C GLY A 308 0.32 -23.99 30.39
N LYS A 309 -0.39 -24.79 29.59
CA LYS A 309 -1.17 -25.95 30.09
C LYS A 309 -0.30 -27.02 30.73
N ALA A 310 0.85 -27.34 30.12
CA ALA A 310 1.78 -28.34 30.68
C ALA A 310 2.38 -27.88 32.02
N ILE A 311 2.75 -26.59 32.12
CA ILE A 311 3.24 -26.00 33.37
C ILE A 311 2.15 -26.04 34.44
N SER A 312 0.92 -25.62 34.12
CA SER A 312 -0.22 -25.67 35.05
C SER A 312 -0.51 -27.11 35.53
N SER A 313 -0.49 -28.09 34.63
CA SER A 313 -0.65 -29.50 34.99
C SER A 313 0.46 -30.01 35.91
N THR A 314 1.70 -29.57 35.69
CA THR A 314 2.85 -29.95 36.51
C THR A 314 2.76 -29.31 37.90
N SER A 315 2.36 -28.04 37.98
CA SER A 315 2.10 -27.34 39.25
C SER A 315 1.04 -28.08 40.06
N LYS A 316 -0.07 -28.47 39.43
CA LYS A 316 -1.14 -29.22 40.10
C LYS A 316 -0.67 -30.59 40.60
N ALA A 317 0.09 -31.32 39.79
CA ALA A 317 0.65 -32.61 40.21
C ALA A 317 1.62 -32.45 41.41
N TYR A 318 2.36 -31.35 41.45
CA TYR A 318 3.23 -31.01 42.58
C TYR A 318 2.42 -30.65 43.84
N GLU A 319 1.38 -29.82 43.70
CA GLU A 319 0.44 -29.46 44.78
C GLU A 319 -0.25 -30.69 45.39
N ASP A 320 -0.55 -31.72 44.59
CA ASP A 320 -1.14 -33.00 45.06
C ASP A 320 -0.10 -33.93 45.72
N LEU A 321 1.17 -33.87 45.27
CA LEU A 321 2.26 -34.69 45.79
C LEU A 321 2.61 -34.33 47.24
N VAL A 322 2.71 -33.03 47.55
CA VAL A 322 3.09 -32.52 48.87
C VAL A 322 2.23 -33.11 50.01
N PRO A 323 0.88 -32.98 50.02
CA PRO A 323 0.06 -33.52 51.10
C PRO A 323 0.09 -35.06 51.13
N THR A 324 0.26 -35.71 49.98
CA THR A 324 0.40 -37.17 49.89
C THR A 324 1.70 -37.63 50.56
N ALA A 325 2.82 -36.97 50.30
CA ALA A 325 4.11 -37.26 50.93
C ALA A 325 4.08 -36.98 52.44
N GLU A 326 3.43 -35.88 52.85
CA GLU A 326 3.23 -35.54 54.26
C GLU A 326 2.45 -36.61 55.02
N LYS A 327 1.36 -37.10 54.42
CA LYS A 327 0.49 -38.10 55.04
C LYS A 327 1.06 -39.51 55.01
N THR A 328 1.67 -39.92 53.91
CA THR A 328 2.10 -41.32 53.70
C THR A 328 3.50 -41.60 54.19
N VAL A 329 4.40 -40.61 54.17
CA VAL A 329 5.80 -40.79 54.57
C VAL A 329 6.10 -40.05 55.87
N LEU A 330 5.83 -38.74 55.94
CA LEU A 330 6.24 -37.93 57.10
C LEU A 330 5.45 -38.26 58.38
N ALA A 331 4.13 -38.44 58.30
CA ALA A 331 3.33 -38.75 59.49
C ALA A 331 3.69 -40.13 60.11
N PRO A 332 3.81 -41.23 59.33
CA PRO A 332 4.32 -42.50 59.86
C PRO A 332 5.76 -42.42 60.36
N ALA A 333 6.66 -41.72 59.64
CA ALA A 333 8.05 -41.55 60.08
C ALA A 333 8.14 -40.81 61.43
N ARG A 334 7.37 -39.73 61.61
CA ARG A 334 7.24 -39.03 62.91
C ARG A 334 6.70 -39.93 64.01
N ARG A 335 5.72 -40.78 63.70
CA ARG A 335 5.14 -41.73 64.68
C ARG A 335 6.13 -42.81 65.10
N ILE A 336 6.90 -43.37 64.15
CA ILE A 336 7.96 -44.34 64.41
C ILE A 336 9.06 -43.72 65.27
N HIS A 337 9.47 -42.49 64.95
CA HIS A 337 10.42 -41.73 65.76
C HIS A 337 9.93 -41.53 67.20
N ASN A 338 8.67 -41.13 67.39
CA ASN A 338 8.09 -40.93 68.72
C ASN A 338 7.95 -42.23 69.54
N LEU A 339 7.93 -43.39 68.88
CA LEU A 339 7.89 -44.71 69.52
C LEU A 339 9.29 -45.25 69.88
N GLY A 340 10.35 -44.46 69.69
CA GLY A 340 11.71 -44.79 70.16
C GLY A 340 12.43 -45.87 69.34
N VAL A 341 11.96 -46.19 68.14
CA VAL A 341 12.64 -47.12 67.24
C VAL A 341 13.89 -46.44 66.68
N ALA A 342 15.06 -47.03 66.90
CA ALA A 342 16.34 -46.51 66.41
C ALA A 342 16.42 -46.63 64.88
N GLY A 343 16.02 -45.56 64.19
CA GLY A 343 16.25 -45.35 62.77
C GLY A 343 17.37 -44.34 62.53
N ASP A 344 18.12 -44.53 61.45
CA ASP A 344 19.22 -43.67 60.99
C ASP A 344 18.67 -42.27 60.65
N LYS A 345 18.86 -41.30 61.57
CA LYS A 345 18.22 -39.97 61.54
C LYS A 345 18.51 -39.19 60.25
N ASP A 346 19.69 -39.41 59.67
CA ASP A 346 20.16 -38.69 58.49
C ASP A 346 19.45 -39.13 57.20
N LYS A 347 18.88 -40.34 57.16
CA LYS A 347 18.13 -40.85 55.99
C LYS A 347 16.68 -40.35 55.91
N LEU A 348 16.14 -39.82 57.01
CA LEU A 348 14.77 -39.31 57.09
C LEU A 348 14.69 -37.79 56.87
N ALA A 349 15.84 -37.10 56.86
CA ALA A 349 15.96 -35.65 56.70
C ALA A 349 16.26 -35.23 55.25
N ILE A 350 15.60 -35.85 54.26
CA ILE A 350 15.72 -35.41 52.88
C ILE A 350 14.92 -34.09 52.75
N ALA A 351 15.62 -32.97 52.59
CA ALA A 351 15.01 -31.68 52.32
C ALA A 351 14.26 -31.77 50.98
N TYR A 352 12.96 -31.49 51.00
CA TYR A 352 12.20 -31.36 49.76
C TYR A 352 12.62 -30.07 49.04
N PRO A 353 12.67 -30.08 47.69
CA PRO A 353 12.97 -28.87 46.94
C PRO A 353 11.95 -27.77 47.25
N GLU A 354 12.40 -26.52 47.24
CA GLU A 354 11.52 -25.36 47.37
C GLU A 354 10.43 -25.41 46.30
N ALA A 355 9.22 -25.00 46.66
CA ALA A 355 8.11 -24.97 45.72
C ALA A 355 8.50 -24.19 44.46
N PRO A 356 8.17 -24.66 43.25
CA PRO A 356 8.34 -23.85 42.05
C PRO A 356 7.62 -22.52 42.28
N GLY A 357 8.34 -21.40 42.11
CA GLY A 357 7.78 -20.06 42.33
C GLY A 357 6.47 -19.87 41.55
N ALA A 358 5.57 -19.03 42.08
CA ALA A 358 4.25 -18.81 41.51
C ALA A 358 4.33 -18.58 39.99
N VAL A 359 3.70 -19.47 39.22
CA VAL A 359 3.65 -19.36 37.76
C VAL A 359 2.83 -18.12 37.41
N ARG A 360 3.49 -17.11 36.85
CA ARG A 360 2.81 -15.89 36.41
C ARG A 360 1.87 -16.26 35.25
N GLU A 361 0.58 -16.04 35.43
CA GLU A 361 -0.41 -16.30 34.40
C GLU A 361 -0.18 -15.39 33.19
N LEU A 362 -0.17 -16.00 32.00
CA LEU A 362 -0.29 -15.28 30.74
C LEU A 362 -1.74 -14.82 30.59
N LYS A 363 -2.02 -13.60 31.02
CA LYS A 363 -3.30 -12.95 30.74
C LYS A 363 -3.35 -12.63 29.26
N SER A 364 -4.39 -13.11 28.56
CA SER A 364 -4.82 -12.47 27.33
C SER A 364 -5.26 -11.07 27.72
N ALA A 365 -4.43 -10.06 27.44
CA ALA A 365 -4.95 -8.71 27.35
C ALA A 365 -6.04 -8.79 26.27
N GLU A 366 -7.30 -8.57 26.67
CA GLU A 366 -8.32 -8.26 25.69
C GLU A 366 -7.76 -7.11 24.86
N LEU A 367 -7.73 -7.28 23.54
CA LEU A 367 -7.41 -6.21 22.61
C LEU A 367 -8.61 -5.25 22.62
N ASP A 368 -8.80 -4.56 23.74
CA ASP A 368 -9.56 -3.32 23.85
C ASP A 368 -8.52 -2.21 24.03
N GLY A 369 -7.65 -2.08 23.03
CA GLY A 369 -6.81 -0.92 22.84
C GLY A 369 -7.45 -0.11 21.75
N GLY A 370 -8.10 1.00 22.10
CA GLY A 370 -8.35 2.06 21.15
C GLY A 370 -7.04 2.40 20.44
N ASP A 371 -7.17 2.78 19.17
CA ASP A 371 -6.07 3.15 18.28
C ASP A 371 -5.15 4.22 18.91
N ASP A 372 -4.13 3.80 19.66
CA ASP A 372 -2.99 4.64 19.98
C ASP A 372 -2.13 4.70 18.72
N TYR A 373 -2.36 5.75 17.94
CA TYR A 373 -1.47 6.19 16.89
C TYR A 373 -0.08 6.40 17.50
N ILE A 374 0.94 5.81 16.87
CA ILE A 374 2.32 6.19 17.13
C ILE A 374 2.48 7.61 16.55
N ASP A 375 2.41 8.62 17.40
CA ASP A 375 2.88 9.95 17.05
C ASP A 375 4.38 9.84 16.74
N ALA A 376 4.73 10.06 15.48
CA ALA A 376 6.12 10.27 15.09
C ALA A 376 6.55 11.61 15.71
N GLU A 377 7.52 11.58 16.62
CA GLU A 377 8.18 12.78 17.14
C GLU A 377 8.65 13.64 15.96
N GLU A 378 8.11 14.85 15.85
CA GLU A 378 8.72 15.90 15.04
C GLU A 378 10.12 16.16 15.59
N VAL A 379 11.13 15.90 14.77
CA VAL A 379 12.49 16.37 15.00
C VAL A 379 12.48 17.86 14.67
N GLU A 380 12.40 18.72 15.69
CA GLU A 380 12.70 20.15 15.53
C GLU A 380 14.18 20.31 15.13
N GLU A 381 14.42 21.03 14.02
CA GLU A 381 15.75 21.52 13.60
C GLU A 381 16.24 22.69 14.48
#